data_AF-A0A4U0SRY1-F1
#
_entry.id   AF-A0A4U0SRY1-F1
#
_cell.length_a   1.000
_cell.length_b   1.000
_cell.length_c   1.000
_cell.angle_alpha   90.00
_cell.angle_beta   90.00
_cell.angle_gamma   90.00
#
_symmetry.space_group_name_H-M   'P 1'
#
loop_
_entity.id
_entity.type
_entity.pdbx_description
1 polymer ?
#
loop_
_entity_poly.entity_id
_entity_poly.type
_entity_poly.pdbx_seq_one_letter_code
_entity_poly.pdbx_strand_id
1 'polypeptide(L)' 'MRRLSADCVAVVCEPGSADGQSEQTDAELEQARGKLAAVWAQIGFEPFREHVHVLDCHLQEPQDLLAARLKEFGEMCRT' A
#
# COMPACT_ATOMS: atom_id res chain seq x y z
N MET A 1 -2.74 11.33 -9.19
CA MET A 1 -2.42 9.96 -8.72
C MET A 1 -3.66 9.11 -8.93
N ARG A 2 -3.60 8.01 -9.71
CA ARG A 2 -4.77 7.13 -9.90
C ARG A 2 -4.80 6.14 -8.73
N ARG A 3 -5.92 6.06 -8.01
CA ARG A 3 -6.14 5.06 -6.95
C ARG A 3 -6.54 3.72 -7.59
N LEU A 4 -6.14 2.62 -6.96
CA LEU A 4 -6.66 1.29 -7.29
C LEU A 4 -8.18 1.26 -7.00
N SER A 5 -8.91 0.37 -7.67
CA SER A 5 -10.34 0.19 -7.38
C SER A 5 -10.53 -0.28 -5.94
N ALA A 6 -11.70 0.03 -5.34
CA ALA A 6 -12.03 -0.42 -4.00
C ALA A 6 -12.03 -1.96 -3.86
N ASP A 7 -12.31 -2.67 -4.96
CA ASP A 7 -12.30 -4.14 -5.02
C ASP A 7 -10.94 -4.73 -5.42
N CYS A 8 -9.87 -3.93 -5.35
CA CYS A 8 -8.53 -4.40 -5.65
C CYS A 8 -7.72 -4.66 -4.38
N VAL A 9 -6.88 -5.69 -4.44
CA VAL A 9 -5.79 -5.90 -3.51
C VAL A 9 -4.49 -5.74 -4.29
N ALA A 10 -3.55 -4.98 -3.75
CA ALA A 10 -2.20 -4.87 -4.28
C ALA A 10 -1.19 -5.53 -3.34
N VAL A 11 -0.20 -6.16 -3.94
CA VAL A 11 0.92 -6.78 -3.22
C VAL A 11 2.20 -6.19 -3.76
N VAL A 12 3.08 -5.78 -2.85
CA VAL A 12 4.44 -5.38 -3.18
C VAL A 12 5.41 -6.31 -2.47
N CYS A 13 6.38 -6.81 -3.22
CA CYS A 13 7.51 -7.57 -2.70
C CYS A 13 8.74 -6.69 -2.79
N GLU A 14 9.65 -6.85 -1.84
CA GLU A 14 10.96 -6.21 -1.97
C GLU A 14 11.70 -6.72 -3.22
N PRO A 15 12.48 -5.85 -3.87
CA PRO A 15 13.27 -6.25 -5.03
C PRO A 15 14.36 -7.25 -4.62
N GLY A 16 14.46 -8.35 -5.36
CA GLY A 16 15.63 -9.22 -5.33
C GLY A 16 16.78 -8.59 -6.13
N SER A 17 18.02 -8.95 -5.80
CA SER A 17 19.17 -8.55 -6.63
C SER A 17 19.08 -9.22 -8.00
N ALA A 18 18.87 -8.41 -9.05
CA ALA A 18 18.69 -8.90 -10.42
C ALA A 18 20.02 -9.04 -11.17
N ASP A 19 21.01 -8.25 -10.76
CA ASP A 19 22.33 -8.25 -11.36
C ASP A 19 23.21 -9.14 -10.48
N GLY A 20 23.95 -10.09 -11.07
CA GLY A 20 24.90 -10.96 -10.36
C GLY A 20 26.07 -10.24 -9.68
N GLN A 21 25.91 -8.95 -9.34
CA GLN A 21 26.75 -8.16 -8.46
C GLN A 21 26.50 -8.58 -7.01
N SER A 22 27.22 -9.61 -6.63
CA SER A 22 27.25 -10.19 -5.29
C SER A 22 28.06 -9.33 -4.31
N GLU A 23 27.78 -8.04 -4.14
CA GLU A 23 28.48 -7.22 -3.12
C GLU A 23 27.60 -6.14 -2.48
N GLN A 24 26.31 -6.41 -2.25
CA GLN A 24 25.60 -5.70 -1.18
C GLN A 24 25.69 -6.50 0.09
N THR A 25 26.16 -5.86 1.16
CA THR A 25 26.16 -6.47 2.49
C THR A 25 24.73 -6.64 2.98
N ASP A 26 24.48 -7.66 3.81
CA ASP A 26 23.18 -7.88 4.44
C ASP A 26 22.66 -6.62 5.16
N ALA A 27 23.57 -5.81 5.71
CA ALA A 27 23.25 -4.55 6.37
C ALA A 27 22.72 -3.47 5.41
N GLU A 28 23.28 -3.37 4.20
CA GLU A 28 22.82 -2.42 3.18
C GLU A 28 21.46 -2.82 2.63
N LEU A 29 21.26 -4.12 2.43
CA LEU A 29 19.95 -4.68 2.07
C LEU A 29 18.94 -4.35 3.14
N GLU A 30 19.21 -4.64 4.40
CA GLU A 30 18.29 -4.35 5.49
C GLU A 30 17.97 -2.85 5.63
N GLN A 31 18.95 -1.98 5.42
CA GLN A 31 18.70 -0.54 5.38
C GLN A 31 17.78 -0.13 4.22
N ALA A 32 17.98 -0.70 3.02
CA ALA A 32 17.12 -0.44 1.87
C ALA A 32 15.68 -0.93 2.11
N ARG A 33 15.54 -2.11 2.73
CA ARG A 33 14.25 -2.69 3.14
C ARG A 33 13.50 -1.78 4.09
N GLY A 34 14.18 -1.30 5.14
CA GLY A 34 13.58 -0.34 6.08
C GLY A 34 13.08 0.94 5.40
N LYS A 35 13.84 1.47 4.42
CA LYS A 35 13.42 2.64 3.64
C LYS A 35 12.19 2.35 2.78
N LEU A 36 12.14 1.21 2.11
CA LEU A 36 10.99 0.80 1.29
C LEU A 36 9.75 0.55 2.15
N ALA A 37 9.89 -0.15 3.27
CA ALA A 37 8.80 -0.38 4.22
C ALA A 37 8.19 0.94 4.73
N ALA A 38 9.02 1.93 5.03
CA ALA A 38 8.54 3.25 5.45
C ALA A 38 7.75 4.00 4.35
N VAL A 39 8.12 3.81 3.08
CA VAL A 39 7.39 4.38 1.93
C VAL A 39 6.06 3.64 1.71
N TRP A 40 6.07 2.31 1.81
CA TRP A 40 4.87 1.49 1.70
C TRP A 40 3.84 1.80 2.77
N ALA A 41 4.28 1.99 4.02
CA ALA A 41 3.42 2.41 5.11
C ALA A 41 2.74 3.77 4.85
N GLN A 42 3.44 4.73 4.23
CA GLN A 42 2.84 6.03 3.86
C GLN A 42 1.75 5.92 2.79
N ILE A 43 1.80 4.88 1.95
CA ILE A 43 0.76 4.60 0.94
C ILE A 43 -0.41 3.79 1.53
N GLY A 44 -0.23 3.19 2.72
CA GLY A 44 -1.23 2.37 3.40
C GLY A 44 -1.05 0.86 3.18
N PHE A 45 0.12 0.43 2.70
CA PHE A 45 0.47 -0.99 2.70
C PHE A 45 0.85 -1.44 4.11
N GLU A 46 0.37 -2.61 4.50
CA GLU A 46 0.70 -3.25 5.77
C GLU A 46 1.65 -4.44 5.57
N PRO A 47 2.55 -4.72 6.53
CA PRO A 47 3.39 -5.91 6.50
C PRO A 47 2.53 -7.19 6.56
N PHE A 48 2.79 -8.14 5.65
CA PHE A 48 2.07 -9.43 5.65
C PHE A 48 2.97 -10.58 6.10
N ARG A 49 4.07 -10.81 5.39
CA ARG A 49 5.12 -11.81 5.66
C ARG A 49 6.43 -11.32 5.08
N GLU A 50 7.56 -11.83 5.58
CA GLU A 50 8.94 -11.54 5.13
C GLU A 50 9.01 -10.83 3.76
N HIS A 51 9.31 -9.53 3.78
CA HIS A 51 9.54 -8.71 2.58
C HIS A 51 8.34 -8.48 1.66
N VAL A 52 7.14 -8.90 2.08
CA VAL A 52 5.87 -8.76 1.38
C VAL A 52 4.94 -7.83 2.16
N HIS A 53 4.41 -6.83 1.46
CA HIS A 53 3.43 -5.89 1.99
C HIS A 53 2.16 -5.93 1.13
N VAL A 54 1.01 -5.76 1.78
CA VAL A 54 -0.31 -5.86 1.15
C VAL A 54 -1.06 -4.56 1.39
N LEU A 55 -1.70 -4.07 0.33
CA LEU A 55 -2.70 -3.01 0.40
C LEU A 55 -4.04 -3.64 0.05
N ASP A 56 -4.89 -3.78 1.05
CA ASP A 56 -6.28 -4.17 0.87
C ASP A 56 -7.14 -2.90 0.79
N CYS A 57 -7.61 -2.56 -0.41
CA CYS A 57 -8.45 -1.38 -0.61
C CYS A 57 -9.84 -1.52 0.03
N HIS A 58 -10.28 -2.74 0.39
CA HIS A 58 -11.51 -2.93 1.17
C HIS A 58 -11.38 -2.46 2.61
N LEU A 59 -10.15 -2.45 3.14
CA LEU A 59 -9.84 -2.08 4.52
C LEU A 59 -9.33 -0.62 4.65
N GLN A 60 -9.15 0.10 3.53
CA GLN A 60 -8.82 1.53 3.58
C GLN A 60 -9.94 2.29 4.32
N GLU A 61 -9.52 3.04 5.34
CA GLU A 61 -10.32 3.55 6.45
C GLU A 61 -11.73 4.09 6.14
N PRO A 62 -12.64 4.04 7.14
CA PRO A 62 -14.02 4.54 7.07
C PRO A 62 -14.20 6.00 6.66
N GLN A 63 -13.14 6.81 6.56
CA GLN A 63 -13.23 8.20 6.11
C GLN A 63 -13.61 8.33 4.63
N ASP A 64 -13.09 7.43 3.78
CA ASP A 64 -13.48 7.38 2.36
C ASP A 64 -14.90 6.84 2.19
N LEU A 65 -15.28 5.84 2.98
CA LEU A 65 -16.66 5.35 3.04
C LEU A 65 -17.62 6.42 3.56
N LEU A 66 -17.24 7.17 4.60
CA LEU A 66 -18.02 8.28 5.13
C LEU A 66 -18.17 9.39 4.10
N ALA A 67 -17.10 9.76 3.41
CA ALA A 67 -17.15 10.77 2.34
C ALA A 67 -18.06 10.31 1.17
N ALA A 68 -17.96 9.05 0.77
CA ALA A 68 -18.84 8.47 -0.26
C ALA A 68 -20.31 8.44 0.19
N ARG A 69 -20.58 8.00 1.42
CA ARG A 69 -21.94 7.97 1.99
C ARG A 69 -22.55 9.35 2.18
N LEU A 70 -21.76 10.33 2.61
CA LEU A 70 -22.22 11.72 2.72
C LEU A 70 -22.56 12.31 1.34
N LYS A 71 -21.80 11.96 0.31
CA LYS A 71 -22.10 12.36 -1.07
C LYS A 71 -23.41 11.75 -1.56
N GLU A 72 -23.58 10.43 -1.44
CA GLU A 72 -24.82 9.72 -1.79
C GLU A 72 -26.03 10.30 -1.05
N PHE A 73 -25.89 10.55 0.25
CA PHE A 73 -26.95 11.16 1.08
C PHE A 73 -27.32 12.56 0.59
N GLY A 74 -26.33 13.41 0.30
CA GLY A 74 -26.57 14.75 -0.24
C GLY A 74 -27.22 14.75 -1.63
N GLU A 75 -27.02 13.69 -2.42
CA GLU A 75 -27.72 13.50 -3.71
C GLU A 75 -29.19 13.11 -3.49
N MET A 76 -29.47 12.19 -2.57
CA MET A 76 -30.85 11.79 -2.23
C MET A 76 -31.69 12.93 -1.66
N CYS A 77 -31.12 13.77 -0.79
CA CYS A 77 -31.83 14.90 -0.19
C CYS A 77 -32.11 16.08 -1.17
N ARG A 78 -31.61 16.01 -2.41
CA ARG A 78 -31.88 17.02 -3.45
C ARG A 78 -33.03 16.64 -4.40
N THR A 79 -33.64 15.47 -4.19
CA THR A 79 -34.85 14.96 -4.86
C THR A 79 -36.07 15.18 -3.98
#